data_AF-A0A7S3N8B5-F1
#
_entry.id   AF-A0A7S3N8B5-F1
#
_cell.length_a   1.000
_cell.length_b   1.000
_cell.length_c   1.000
_cell.angle_alpha   90.00
_cell.angle_beta   90.00
_cell.angle_gamma   90.00
#
_symmetry.space_group_name_H-M   'P 1'
#
loop_
_entity.id
_entity.type
_entity.pdbx_description
1 polymer ?
#
loop_
_entity_poly.entity_id
_entity_poly.type
_entity_poly.pdbx_seq_one_letter_code
_entity_poly.pdbx_strand_id
1 'polypeptide(L)'
;MQEIWSPNVTLEGDGYVLYQQTTKDIMKRLTQMMKGKTPEGVFSYLNDFLTVIQEPPKIKFIKSVPCLLEILKVSLLNQILKTGNLLKKTNASLDHKWNKLYLLEIVNTAKLNAIYISAKCFLDGIEGSNLSEGLYNS
;
A
#
# COMPACT_ATOMS: atom_id res chain seq x y z
N MET A 1 13.32 35.67 1.04
CA MET A 1 12.49 34.58 1.56
C MET A 1 13.18 33.29 1.19
N GLN A 2 13.52 32.50 2.20
CA GLN A 2 14.50 31.42 2.11
C GLN A 2 13.82 30.20 1.47
N GLU A 3 14.32 29.73 0.32
CA GLU A 3 14.00 28.43 -0.27
C GLU A 3 14.55 27.33 0.66
N ILE A 4 13.89 27.07 1.78
CA ILE A 4 14.24 25.98 2.71
C ILE A 4 13.22 24.85 2.55
N TRP A 5 13.13 24.27 1.35
CA TRP A 5 12.56 22.93 1.24
C TRP A 5 12.99 22.27 -0.06
N SER A 6 14.20 21.71 -0.10
CA SER A 6 14.43 20.45 -0.83
C SER A 6 15.83 19.86 -0.57
N PRO A 7 16.05 19.27 0.61
CA PRO A 7 16.95 18.12 0.66
C PRO A 7 16.28 16.86 1.27
N ASN A 8 15.02 16.95 1.71
CA ASN A 8 14.34 15.85 2.40
C ASN A 8 14.08 14.61 1.52
N VAL A 9 14.03 14.74 0.19
CA VAL A 9 13.81 13.59 -0.72
C VAL A 9 15.04 12.72 -0.94
N THR A 10 16.23 13.18 -0.49
CA THR A 10 17.51 12.51 -0.69
C THR A 10 18.38 12.37 0.56
N LEU A 11 18.13 13.15 1.63
CA LEU A 11 18.97 13.17 2.84
C LEU A 11 19.00 11.85 3.64
N GLU A 12 17.92 11.06 3.62
CA GLU A 12 17.82 9.78 4.35
C GLU A 12 17.65 8.57 3.43
N GLY A 13 18.12 8.72 2.19
CA GLY A 13 17.95 7.75 1.12
C GLY A 13 17.12 8.33 -0.02
N ASP A 14 17.49 7.95 -1.24
CA ASP A 14 16.72 8.28 -2.43
C ASP A 14 15.30 7.71 -2.28
N GLY A 15 14.28 8.57 -2.42
CA GLY A 15 12.89 8.16 -2.31
C GLY A 15 12.52 6.96 -3.18
N TYR A 16 13.12 6.82 -4.37
CA TYR A 16 12.91 5.65 -5.23
C TYR A 16 13.47 4.36 -4.62
N VAL A 17 14.64 4.42 -3.99
CA VAL A 17 15.24 3.28 -3.29
C VAL A 17 14.38 2.88 -2.10
N LEU A 18 13.87 3.85 -1.33
CA LEU A 18 12.96 3.59 -0.21
C LEU A 18 11.63 2.97 -0.68
N TYR A 19 11.06 3.44 -1.80
CA TYR A 19 9.89 2.82 -2.41
C TYR A 19 10.14 1.38 -2.84
N GLN A 20 11.30 1.10 -3.46
CA GLN A 20 11.68 -0.26 -3.85
C GLN A 20 11.80 -1.18 -2.63
N GLN A 21 12.44 -0.72 -1.54
CA GLN A 21 12.58 -1.48 -0.31
C GLN A 21 11.20 -1.79 0.32
N THR A 22 10.32 -0.80 0.37
CA THR A 22 8.95 -0.95 0.87
C THR A 22 8.19 -2.01 0.08
N THR A 23 8.19 -1.93 -1.25
CA THR A 23 7.50 -2.92 -2.08
C THR A 23 8.13 -4.30 -1.99
N LYS A 24 9.46 -4.41 -1.85
CA LYS A 24 10.13 -5.70 -1.60
C LYS A 24 9.64 -6.35 -0.30
N ASP A 25 9.49 -5.58 0.78
CA ASP A 25 8.98 -6.12 2.04
C ASP A 25 7.51 -6.54 1.91
N ILE A 26 6.65 -5.72 1.28
CA ILE A 26 5.25 -6.10 0.99
C ILE A 26 5.19 -7.45 0.24
N MET A 27 5.98 -7.62 -0.82
CA MET A 27 6.01 -8.86 -1.60
C MET A 27 6.54 -10.05 -0.78
N LYS A 28 7.51 -9.81 0.12
CA LYS A 28 8.01 -10.83 1.04
C LYS A 28 6.93 -11.26 2.03
N ARG A 29 6.19 -10.31 2.62
CA ARG A 29 5.06 -10.59 3.54
C ARG A 29 3.94 -11.34 2.83
N LEU A 30 3.59 -10.94 1.62
CA LEU A 30 2.63 -11.67 0.79
C LEU A 30 3.09 -13.11 0.53
N THR A 31 4.37 -13.32 0.21
CA THR A 31 4.92 -14.66 0.00
C THR A 31 4.90 -15.50 1.27
N GLN A 32 5.15 -14.90 2.44
CA GLN A 32 5.02 -15.57 3.74
C GLN A 32 3.56 -15.94 4.03
N MET A 33 2.62 -15.07 3.68
CA MET A 33 1.19 -15.32 3.79
C MET A 33 0.71 -16.49 2.94
N MET A 34 1.16 -16.57 1.69
CA MET A 34 0.89 -17.72 0.84
C MET A 34 1.49 -19.03 1.37
N LYS A 35 2.42 -18.97 2.33
CA LYS A 35 2.99 -20.11 3.05
C LYS A 35 2.29 -20.38 4.40
N GLY A 36 1.14 -19.75 4.66
CA GLY A 36 0.33 -19.93 5.85
C GLY A 36 0.73 -19.09 7.07
N LYS A 37 1.64 -18.11 6.92
CA LYS A 37 1.94 -17.17 8.02
C LYS A 37 0.96 -16.00 7.97
N THR A 38 0.35 -15.62 9.08
CA THR A 38 -0.57 -14.47 9.11
C THR A 38 0.20 -13.14 9.21
N PRO A 39 0.08 -12.20 8.24
CA PRO A 39 0.52 -10.83 8.42
C PRO A 39 -0.15 -10.13 9.61
N GLU A 40 0.64 -9.43 10.42
CA GLU A 40 0.20 -8.67 11.59
C GLU A 40 0.61 -7.19 11.48
N GLY A 41 0.09 -6.37 12.41
CA GLY A 41 0.42 -4.95 12.51
C GLY A 41 0.03 -4.17 11.25
N VAL A 42 0.95 -3.33 10.76
CA VAL A 42 0.72 -2.48 9.57
C VAL A 42 0.48 -3.27 8.28
N PHE A 43 0.82 -4.56 8.23
CA PHE A 43 0.61 -5.42 7.07
C PHE A 43 -0.65 -6.30 7.17
N SER A 44 -1.45 -6.16 8.22
CA SER A 44 -2.66 -6.97 8.44
C SER A 44 -3.67 -6.88 7.29
N TYR A 45 -3.66 -5.77 6.53
CA TYR A 45 -4.48 -5.59 5.33
C TYR A 45 -4.22 -6.66 4.25
N LEU A 46 -3.06 -7.32 4.26
CA LEU A 46 -2.75 -8.41 3.33
C LEU A 46 -3.61 -9.65 3.58
N ASN A 47 -4.15 -9.84 4.79
CA ASN A 47 -5.03 -10.97 5.09
C ASN A 47 -6.27 -11.01 4.19
N ASP A 48 -6.72 -9.85 3.71
CA ASP A 48 -7.88 -9.72 2.82
C ASP A 48 -7.52 -9.96 1.34
N PHE A 49 -6.25 -10.20 1.01
CA PHE A 49 -5.75 -10.25 -0.36
C PHE A 49 -6.46 -11.30 -1.21
N LEU A 50 -6.66 -12.52 -0.69
CA LEU A 50 -7.34 -13.58 -1.45
C LEU A 50 -8.82 -13.25 -1.67
N THR A 51 -9.49 -12.74 -0.64
CA THR A 51 -10.90 -12.32 -0.69
C THR A 51 -11.11 -11.24 -1.75
N VAL A 52 -10.29 -10.18 -1.72
CA VAL A 52 -10.40 -9.04 -2.65
C VAL A 52 -10.11 -9.43 -4.10
N ILE A 53 -9.25 -10.42 -4.33
CA ILE A 53 -8.92 -10.89 -5.69
C ILE A 53 -10.00 -11.81 -6.25
N GLN A 54 -10.57 -12.68 -5.41
CA GLN A 54 -11.61 -13.62 -5.83
C GLN A 54 -12.96 -12.92 -5.98
N GLU A 55 -13.26 -12.00 -5.08
CA GLU A 55 -14.50 -11.23 -5.06
C GLU A 55 -14.16 -9.74 -4.90
N PRO A 56 -13.80 -9.05 -6.00
CA PRO A 56 -13.49 -7.63 -5.95
C PRO A 56 -14.74 -6.86 -5.49
N PRO A 57 -14.63 -6.03 -4.45
CA PRO A 57 -15.80 -5.36 -3.89
C PRO A 57 -16.37 -4.35 -4.89
N LYS A 58 -17.70 -4.36 -5.03
CA LYS A 58 -18.45 -3.51 -5.96
C LYS A 58 -18.69 -2.12 -5.36
N ILE A 59 -17.63 -1.38 -5.05
CA ILE A 59 -17.76 -0.04 -4.47
C ILE A 59 -17.91 0.98 -5.61
N LYS A 60 -19.11 1.55 -5.75
CA LYS A 60 -19.41 2.54 -6.80
C LYS A 60 -19.27 3.99 -6.34
N PHE A 61 -19.43 4.26 -5.03
CA PHE A 61 -19.45 5.60 -4.47
C PHE A 61 -18.84 5.61 -3.07
N ILE A 62 -18.07 6.66 -2.76
CA ILE A 62 -17.61 6.94 -1.39
C ILE A 62 -18.81 7.48 -0.63
N LYS A 63 -19.32 6.71 0.34
CA LYS A 63 -20.49 7.07 1.14
C LYS A 63 -20.15 7.43 2.58
N SER A 64 -18.95 7.07 3.03
CA SER A 64 -18.49 7.28 4.39
C SER A 64 -16.97 7.16 4.45
N VAL A 65 -16.40 7.57 5.56
CA VAL A 65 -14.97 7.47 5.83
C VAL A 65 -14.47 6.01 5.87
N PRO A 66 -15.17 5.04 6.51
CA PRO A 66 -14.84 3.62 6.39
C PRO A 66 -14.88 3.10 4.94
N CYS A 67 -15.83 3.58 4.14
CA CYS A 67 -15.93 3.23 2.73
C CYS A 67 -14.71 3.71 1.93
N LEU A 68 -14.20 4.91 2.23
CA LEU A 68 -12.94 5.41 1.64
C LEU A 68 -11.76 4.49 1.98
N LEU A 69 -11.62 4.08 3.25
CA LEU A 69 -10.53 3.20 3.68
C LEU A 69 -10.57 1.85 2.94
N GLU A 70 -11.76 1.28 2.76
CA GLU A 70 -11.94 0.04 2.02
C GLU A 70 -11.54 0.19 0.53
N ILE A 71 -11.91 1.29 -0.12
CA ILE A 71 -11.49 1.58 -1.51
C ILE A 71 -9.97 1.68 -1.61
N LEU A 72 -9.31 2.36 -0.67
CA LEU A 72 -7.86 2.50 -0.66
C LEU A 72 -7.18 1.13 -0.45
N LYS A 73 -7.69 0.30 0.47
CA LYS A 73 -7.21 -1.06 0.71
C LYS A 73 -7.31 -1.91 -0.56
N VAL A 74 -8.47 -1.91 -1.21
CA VAL A 74 -8.71 -2.69 -2.44
C VAL A 74 -7.82 -2.22 -3.58
N SER A 75 -7.66 -0.90 -3.73
CA SER A 75 -6.78 -0.30 -4.73
C SER A 75 -5.32 -0.72 -4.52
N LEU A 76 -4.85 -0.73 -3.27
CA LEU A 76 -3.53 -1.23 -2.89
C LEU A 76 -3.36 -2.71 -3.20
N LEU A 77 -4.31 -3.57 -2.79
CA LEU A 77 -4.24 -5.02 -3.00
C LEU A 77 -4.23 -5.37 -4.50
N ASN A 78 -5.03 -4.68 -5.31
CA ASN A 78 -5.02 -4.82 -6.77
C ASN A 78 -3.67 -4.40 -7.40
N GLN A 79 -3.08 -3.31 -6.93
CA GLN A 79 -1.76 -2.87 -7.40
C GLN A 79 -0.65 -3.84 -6.96
N ILE A 80 -0.75 -4.45 -5.78
CA ILE A 80 0.16 -5.53 -5.34
C ILE A 80 0.03 -6.73 -6.26
N LEU A 81 -1.19 -7.17 -6.59
CA LEU A 81 -1.42 -8.26 -7.53
C LEU A 81 -0.81 -7.96 -8.91
N LYS A 82 -1.07 -6.77 -9.46
CA LYS A 82 -0.51 -6.32 -10.75
C LYS A 82 1.02 -6.41 -10.72
N THR A 83 1.64 -5.86 -9.68
CA THR A 83 3.10 -5.82 -9.56
C THR A 83 3.69 -7.23 -9.39
N GLY A 84 3.06 -8.08 -8.57
CA GLY A 84 3.46 -9.48 -8.41
C GLY A 84 3.38 -10.28 -9.72
N ASN A 85 2.33 -10.06 -10.52
CA ASN A 85 2.17 -10.70 -11.82
C ASN A 85 3.24 -10.24 -12.83
N LEU A 86 3.56 -8.95 -12.85
CA LEU A 86 4.62 -8.41 -13.72
C LEU A 86 5.99 -8.99 -13.35
N LEU A 87 6.31 -9.07 -12.06
CA LEU A 87 7.55 -9.66 -11.57
C LEU A 87 7.72 -11.14 -11.98
N LYS A 88 6.61 -11.86 -12.20
CA LYS A 88 6.61 -13.25 -12.69
C LYS A 88 6.64 -13.37 -14.22
N LYS A 89 6.30 -12.32 -14.97
CA LYS A 89 6.02 -12.41 -16.42
C LYS A 89 7.27 -12.64 -17.29
N THR A 90 8.45 -12.27 -16.83
CA THR A 90 9.69 -12.35 -17.65
C THR A 90 10.77 -13.21 -17.00
N ASN A 91 11.71 -13.72 -17.78
CA ASN A 91 12.89 -14.44 -17.30
C ASN A 91 14.08 -13.51 -16.98
N ALA A 92 13.88 -12.19 -17.04
CA ALA A 92 14.91 -11.22 -16.67
C ALA A 92 15.33 -11.41 -15.20
N SER A 93 16.58 -11.06 -14.88
CA SER A 93 17.07 -11.11 -13.51
C SER A 93 16.21 -10.25 -12.59
N LEU A 94 16.11 -10.64 -11.32
CA LEU A 94 15.34 -9.90 -10.32
C LEU A 94 15.78 -8.43 -10.27
N ASP A 95 17.08 -8.17 -10.25
CA ASP A 95 17.60 -6.80 -10.21
C ASP A 95 17.20 -5.98 -11.44
N HIS A 96 17.19 -6.59 -12.62
CA HIS A 96 16.73 -5.91 -13.83
C HIS A 96 15.24 -5.57 -13.77
N LYS A 97 14.42 -6.47 -13.21
CA LYS A 97 12.99 -6.22 -12.99
C LYS A 97 12.73 -5.10 -11.99
N TRP A 98 13.43 -5.13 -10.85
CA TRP A 98 13.24 -4.17 -9.77
C TRP A 98 13.77 -2.76 -10.09
N ASN A 99 14.89 -2.69 -10.81
CA ASN A 99 15.57 -1.41 -11.07
C ASN A 99 15.21 -0.78 -12.41
N LYS A 100 14.64 -1.53 -13.36
CA LYS A 100 14.45 -1.01 -14.72
C LYS A 100 13.07 -1.30 -15.30
N LEU A 101 12.64 -2.56 -15.35
CA LEU A 101 11.43 -2.93 -16.11
C LEU A 101 10.12 -2.50 -15.44
N TYR A 102 10.03 -2.63 -14.12
CA TYR A 102 8.77 -2.42 -13.38
C TYR A 102 8.88 -1.37 -12.28
N LEU A 103 9.87 -0.47 -12.40
CA LEU A 103 10.14 0.56 -11.40
C LEU A 103 8.89 1.41 -11.12
N LEU A 104 8.13 1.76 -12.15
CA LEU A 104 6.89 2.53 -12.01
C LEU A 104 5.86 1.80 -11.16
N GLU A 105 5.55 0.53 -11.46
CA GLU A 105 4.61 -0.26 -10.68
C GLU A 105 5.08 -0.48 -9.24
N ILE A 106 6.38 -0.70 -9.06
CA ILE A 106 7.01 -0.85 -7.74
C ILE A 106 6.82 0.41 -6.91
N VAL A 107 7.08 1.58 -7.49
CA VAL A 107 6.90 2.88 -6.82
C VAL A 107 5.42 3.13 -6.52
N ASN A 108 4.53 2.82 -7.45
CA ASN A 108 3.09 3.00 -7.26
C ASN A 108 2.54 2.10 -6.14
N THR A 109 3.02 0.86 -6.00
CA THR A 109 2.68 0.01 -4.86
C THR A 109 3.08 0.64 -3.54
N ALA A 110 4.32 1.14 -3.43
CA ALA A 110 4.79 1.76 -2.21
C ALA A 110 4.01 3.05 -1.86
N LYS A 111 3.71 3.87 -2.87
CA LYS A 111 2.89 5.09 -2.69
C LYS A 111 1.48 4.77 -2.22
N LEU A 112 0.79 3.81 -2.85
CA LEU A 112 -0.54 3.38 -2.40
C LEU A 112 -0.51 2.79 -0.99
N ASN A 113 0.56 2.06 -0.64
CA ASN A 113 0.75 1.57 0.72
C ASN A 113 0.85 2.73 1.72
N ALA A 114 1.69 3.73 1.42
CA ALA A 114 1.84 4.91 2.27
C ALA A 114 0.52 5.67 2.42
N ILE A 115 -0.25 5.85 1.34
CA ILE A 115 -1.57 6.50 1.36
C ILE A 115 -2.53 5.72 2.25
N TYR A 116 -2.64 4.41 2.05
CA TYR A 116 -3.54 3.56 2.84
C TYR A 116 -3.18 3.58 4.33
N ILE A 117 -1.90 3.39 4.68
CA ILE A 117 -1.44 3.40 6.07
C ILE A 117 -1.67 4.77 6.72
N SER A 118 -1.36 5.85 6.01
CA SER A 118 -1.59 7.21 6.52
C SER A 118 -3.08 7.47 6.79
N ALA A 119 -3.94 7.07 5.86
CA ALA A 119 -5.39 7.16 6.04
C ALA A 119 -5.85 6.31 7.23
N LYS A 120 -5.38 5.07 7.34
CA LYS A 120 -5.71 4.18 8.46
C LYS A 120 -5.30 4.80 9.80
N CYS A 121 -4.05 5.25 9.93
CA CYS A 121 -3.54 5.84 11.17
C CYS A 121 -4.29 7.11 11.56
N PHE A 122 -4.68 7.93 10.58
CA PHE A 122 -5.51 9.11 10.82
C PHE A 122 -6.88 8.72 11.40
N LEU A 123 -7.53 7.70 10.85
CA LEU A 123 -8.83 7.23 11.33
C LEU A 123 -8.75 6.56 12.69
N ASP A 124 -7.76 5.67 12.89
CA ASP A 124 -7.50 5.06 14.21
C ASP A 124 -7.28 6.16 15.28
N GLY A 125 -6.55 7.22 14.92
CA GLY A 125 -6.31 8.37 15.80
C GLY A 125 -7.57 9.17 16.13
N ILE A 126 -8.49 9.30 15.18
CA ILE A 126 -9.79 9.95 15.44
C ILE A 126 -10.68 9.06 16.30
N GLU A 127 -10.76 7.75 16.04
CA GLU A 127 -11.53 6.81 16.87
C GLU A 127 -11.02 6.77 18.31
N GLY A 128 -9.71 6.85 18.51
CA GLY A 128 -9.08 6.98 19.83
C GLY A 128 -9.27 8.35 20.50
N SER A 129 -9.92 9.30 19.83
CA SER A 129 -10.23 10.63 20.35
C SER A 129 -11.74 10.82 20.48
N ASN A 130 -12.20 11.71 21.38
CA ASN A 130 -13.62 12.05 21.52
C ASN A 130 -14.20 12.84 20.32
N LEU A 131 -13.55 12.80 19.14
CA LEU A 131 -13.94 13.51 17.91
C LEU A 131 -14.74 12.62 16.94
N SER A 132 -14.99 11.36 17.31
CA SER A 132 -15.64 10.36 16.46
C SER A 132 -17.16 10.55 16.29
N GLU A 133 -17.83 11.30 17.17
CA GLU A 133 -19.30 11.46 17.17
C GLU A 133 -19.86 12.07 15.87
N GLY A 134 -19.05 12.79 15.09
CA GLY A 134 -19.46 13.45 13.84
C GLY A 134 -19.12 12.70 12.54
N LEU A 135 -18.33 11.63 12.57
CA LEU A 135 -17.81 10.98 11.34
C LEU A 135 -18.57 9.71 10.92
N TYR A 136 -19.33 9.11 11.84
CA TYR A 136 -20.04 7.84 11.62
C TYR A 136 -21.57 8.01 11.50
N ASN A 137 -22.10 9.22 11.70
CA ASN A 137 -23.53 9.53 11.77
C ASN A 137 -24.10 10.30 10.55
N SER A 138 -23.37 10.39 9.44
CA SER A 138 -23.79 11.08 8.21
C SER A 138 -24.04 10.13 7.05
#